data_AF-A0A836T8S9-F1
#
_entry.id   AF-A0A836T8S9-F1
#
_cell.length_a   1.000
_cell.length_b   1.000
_cell.length_c   1.000
_cell.angle_alpha   90.00
_cell.angle_beta   90.00
_cell.angle_gamma   90.00
#
_symmetry.space_group_name_H-M   'P 1'
#
loop_
_entity.id
_entity.type
_entity.pdbx_description
1 polymer ?
#
loop_
_entity_poly.entity_id
_entity_poly.type
_entity_poly.pdbx_seq_one_letter_code
_entity_poly.pdbx_strand_id
1 'polypeptide(L)'
;MRIYRDDIWRRSGGALVGIGLCAFGIYSLTMVPQAPDATLADRAMWWGITLNIAGVASFLLSWLAPDLSGVWCRSPRFPPRK
;
A
#
# COMPACT_ATOMS: atom_id res chain seq x y z
N MET A 1 -1.00 -26.24 -6.77
CA MET A 1 -0.45 -24.95 -6.27
C MET A 1 0.64 -25.26 -5.26
N ARG A 2 1.89 -24.85 -5.54
CA ARG A 2 3.02 -25.05 -4.62
C ARG A 2 3.03 -23.85 -3.68
N ILE A 3 2.48 -24.00 -2.48
CA ILE A 3 2.46 -22.96 -1.44
C ILE A 3 3.92 -22.66 -1.11
N TYR A 4 4.46 -21.61 -1.74
CA TYR A 4 5.81 -21.13 -1.45
C TYR A 4 5.73 -20.45 -0.10
N ARG A 5 6.54 -20.95 0.86
CA ARG A 5 6.88 -20.41 2.19
C ARG A 5 6.18 -19.10 2.56
N ASP A 6 5.52 -19.07 3.72
CA ASP A 6 5.07 -17.85 4.39
C ASP A 6 6.22 -16.81 4.41
N ASP A 7 6.24 -15.93 3.42
CA ASP A 7 7.25 -14.89 3.27
C ASP A 7 6.79 -13.72 4.13
N ILE A 8 6.97 -13.88 5.45
CA ILE A 8 6.56 -12.91 6.47
C ILE A 8 7.12 -11.52 6.17
N TRP A 9 8.29 -11.41 5.53
CA TRP A 9 8.87 -10.14 5.14
C TRP A 9 8.05 -9.41 4.08
N ARG A 10 7.52 -10.12 3.08
CA ARG A 10 6.64 -9.52 2.08
C ARG A 10 5.30 -9.11 2.67
N ARG A 11 4.74 -9.93 3.56
CA ARG A 11 3.49 -9.61 4.27
C ARG A 11 3.62 -8.34 5.09
N SER A 12 4.66 -8.29 5.93
CA SER A 12 4.96 -7.11 6.74
C SER A 12 5.26 -5.89 5.86
N GLY A 13 5.99 -6.06 4.75
CA GLY A 13 6.27 -4.99 3.80
C GLY A 13 5.01 -4.36 3.21
N GLY A 14 4.13 -5.18 2.62
CA GLY A 14 2.88 -4.67 2.04
C GLY A 14 1.88 -4.15 3.07
N ALA A 15 1.89 -4.69 4.30
CA ALA A 15 1.14 -4.17 5.43
C ALA A 15 1.64 -2.79 5.86
N LEU A 16 2.97 -2.59 5.96
CA LEU A 16 3.58 -1.30 6.27
C LEU A 16 3.29 -0.26 5.18
N VAL A 17 3.34 -0.66 3.91
CA VAL A 17 2.93 0.21 2.78
C VAL A 17 1.46 0.61 2.94
N GLY A 18 0.58 -0.34 3.26
CA GLY A 18 -0.84 -0.08 3.51
C GLY A 18 -1.06 0.94 4.63
N ILE A 19 -0.38 0.76 5.76
CA ILE A 19 -0.43 1.68 6.91
C ILE A 19 0.08 3.07 6.50
N GLY A 20 1.19 3.14 5.77
CA GLY A 20 1.77 4.42 5.31
C GLY A 20 0.84 5.19 4.38
N LEU A 21 0.17 4.49 3.45
CA LEU A 21 -0.82 5.07 2.56
C LEU A 21 -2.03 5.61 3.33
N CYS A 22 -2.55 4.85 4.31
CA CYS A 22 -3.63 5.33 5.17
C CYS A 22 -3.20 6.56 5.99
N ALA A 23 -2.00 6.56 6.56
CA ALA A 23 -1.49 7.71 7.32
C ALA A 23 -1.42 8.98 6.46
N PHE A 24 -0.86 8.87 5.25
CA PHE A 24 -0.85 9.97 4.29
C PHE A 24 -2.25 10.39 3.82
N GLY A 25 -3.15 9.43 3.62
CA GLY A 25 -4.53 9.70 3.23
C GLY A 25 -5.27 10.48 4.31
N ILE A 26 -5.19 10.04 5.57
CA ILE A 26 -5.78 10.73 6.73
C ILE A 26 -5.19 12.14 6.86
N TYR A 27 -3.87 12.28 6.75
CA TYR A 27 -3.22 13.59 6.78
C TYR A 27 -3.75 14.52 5.69
N SER A 28 -3.87 14.03 4.45
CA SER A 28 -4.45 14.80 3.34
C SER A 28 -5.87 15.29 3.66
N LEU A 29 -6.71 14.43 4.25
CA LEU A 29 -8.07 14.81 4.67
C LEU A 29 -8.06 15.89 5.77
N THR A 30 -7.11 15.83 6.70
CA THR A 30 -6.99 16.85 7.76
C THR A 30 -6.55 18.22 7.23
N MET A 31 -5.95 18.27 6.04
CA MET A 31 -5.49 19.51 5.39
C MET A 31 -6.55 20.15 4.50
N VAL A 32 -7.67 19.47 4.21
CA VAL A 32 -8.78 20.02 3.41
C VAL A 32 -9.29 21.37 3.95
N PRO A 33 -9.48 21.57 5.27
CA PRO A 33 -9.94 22.87 5.81
C PRO A 33 -8.91 23.99 5.71
N GLN A 34 -7.63 23.67 5.47
CA GLN A 34 -6.53 24.64 5.36
C GLN A 34 -6.26 25.03 3.89
N ALA A 35 -7.04 24.51 2.94
CA ALA A 35 -6.84 24.80 1.54
C ALA A 35 -7.21 26.26 1.20
N PRO A 36 -6.38 26.96 0.39
CA PRO A 36 -6.61 28.36 0.01
C PRO A 36 -7.73 28.55 -1.02
N ASP A 37 -8.11 27.49 -1.74
CA ASP A 37 -9.22 27.51 -2.71
C ASP A 37 -10.03 26.21 -2.68
N ALA A 38 -11.24 26.26 -3.26
CA ALA A 38 -12.15 25.11 -3.31
C ALA A 38 -11.60 23.97 -4.19
N THR A 39 -10.83 24.32 -5.23
CA THR A 39 -10.26 23.33 -6.16
C THR A 39 -9.18 22.47 -5.48
N LEU A 40 -8.30 23.08 -4.69
CA LEU A 40 -7.28 22.35 -3.95
C LEU A 40 -7.89 21.56 -2.80
N ALA A 41 -8.94 22.10 -2.15
CA ALA A 41 -9.71 21.37 -1.15
C ALA A 41 -10.30 20.06 -1.70
N ASP A 42 -10.95 20.12 -2.87
CA ASP A 42 -11.56 18.96 -3.53
C ASP A 42 -10.48 17.93 -3.95
N ARG A 43 -9.36 18.39 -4.52
CA ARG A 43 -8.23 17.52 -4.87
C ARG A 43 -7.63 16.85 -3.63
N ALA A 44 -7.41 17.59 -2.55
CA ALA A 44 -6.88 17.06 -1.30
C ALA A 44 -7.83 16.03 -0.66
N MET A 45 -9.14 16.26 -0.76
CA MET A 45 -10.17 15.32 -0.32
C MET A 45 -10.11 14.02 -1.12
N TRP A 46 -10.20 14.09 -2.45
CA TRP A 46 -10.17 12.90 -3.32
C TRP A 46 -8.85 12.14 -3.24
N TRP A 47 -7.74 12.86 -3.10
CA TRP A 47 -6.43 12.26 -2.86
C TRP A 47 -6.42 11.47 -1.54
N GLY A 48 -6.91 12.08 -0.46
CA GLY A 48 -7.02 11.43 0.84
C GLY A 48 -7.89 10.18 0.82
N ILE A 49 -9.05 10.23 0.16
CA ILE A 49 -9.95 9.07 0.00
C ILE A 49 -9.24 7.96 -0.78
N THR A 50 -8.62 8.29 -1.91
CA THR A 50 -7.96 7.31 -2.79
C THR A 50 -6.82 6.60 -2.05
N LEU A 51 -5.99 7.34 -1.32
CA LEU A 51 -4.89 6.77 -0.54
C LEU A 51 -5.36 5.86 0.59
N ASN A 52 -6.46 6.20 1.26
CA ASN A 52 -7.04 5.32 2.28
C ASN A 52 -7.59 4.03 1.68
N ILE A 53 -8.29 4.09 0.55
CA ILE A 53 -8.77 2.90 -0.17
C ILE A 53 -7.59 2.02 -0.59
N ALA A 54 -6.56 2.62 -1.20
CA ALA A 54 -5.35 1.92 -1.62
C ALA A 54 -4.59 1.32 -0.42
N GLY A 55 -4.52 2.04 0.70
CA GLY A 55 -3.87 1.58 1.92
C GLY A 55 -4.57 0.37 2.54
N VAL A 56 -5.90 0.43 2.65
CA VAL A 56 -6.72 -0.71 3.13
C VAL A 56 -6.58 -1.90 2.18
N ALA A 57 -6.67 -1.68 0.87
CA ALA A 57 -6.51 -2.76 -0.12
C ALA A 57 -5.11 -3.39 -0.04
N SER A 58 -4.04 -2.60 0.05
CA SER A 58 -2.66 -3.08 0.21
C SER A 58 -2.49 -3.89 1.48
N PHE A 59 -3.02 -3.41 2.61
CA PHE A 59 -2.95 -4.13 3.88
C PHE A 59 -3.69 -5.47 3.79
N LEU A 60 -4.94 -5.47 3.30
CA LEU A 60 -5.74 -6.68 3.17
C LEU A 60 -5.09 -7.69 2.22
N LEU A 61 -4.64 -7.26 1.05
CA LEU A 61 -3.96 -8.15 0.09
C LEU A 61 -2.70 -8.77 0.68
N SER A 62 -1.97 -8.02 1.51
CA SER A 62 -0.74 -8.50 2.16
C SER A 62 -0.98 -9.61 3.19
N TRP A 63 -2.19 -9.71 3.74
CA TRP A 63 -2.54 -10.72 4.74
C TRP A 63 -3.44 -11.83 4.19
N LEU A 64 -4.38 -11.51 3.30
CA LEU A 64 -5.32 -12.48 2.74
C LEU A 64 -4.73 -13.29 1.57
N ALA A 65 -3.78 -12.75 0.81
CA ALA A 65 -3.22 -13.47 -0.32
C ALA A 65 -2.21 -14.53 0.15
N PRO A 66 -2.44 -15.83 -0.14
CA PRO A 66 -1.48 -16.88 0.20
C PRO A 66 -0.23 -16.84 -0.69
N ASP A 67 -0.32 -16.27 -1.89
CA ASP A 67 0.81 -16.04 -2.79
C ASP A 67 0.92 -14.56 -3.14
N LEU A 68 1.92 -13.92 -2.52
CA LEU A 68 2.24 -12.51 -2.71
C LEU A 68 3.22 -12.27 -3.86
N SER A 69 3.73 -13.32 -4.51
CA SER A 69 4.75 -13.18 -5.56
C SER A 69 4.22 -12.56 -6.86
N GLY A 70 2.90 -12.66 -7.11
CA GLY A 70 2.22 -11.99 -8.23
C GLY A 70 1.79 -10.55 -7.93
N VAL A 71 1.69 -10.17 -6.64
CA VAL A 71 1.29 -8.82 -6.20
C VAL A 71 2.52 -7.96 -5.93
N TRP A 72 3.50 -8.52 -5.24
CA TRP A 72 4.74 -7.87 -4.87
C TRP A 72 5.88 -8.54 -5.62
N CYS A 73 6.50 -7.81 -6.55
CA CYS A 73 7.53 -8.29 -7.46
C CYS A 73 8.51 -9.26 -6.78
N ARG A 74 8.78 -10.39 -7.42
CA ARG A 74 9.80 -11.33 -6.96
C ARG A 74 11.17 -10.69 -7.16
N SER A 75 12.04 -10.64 -6.14
CA SER A 75 13.43 -10.24 -6.39
C SER A 75 14.01 -11.20 -7.45
N PRO A 76 14.74 -10.70 -8.45
CA PRO A 76 15.37 -11.56 -9.44
C PRO A 76 16.28 -12.54 -8.71
N ARG A 77 16.12 -13.85 -9.01
CA ARG A 77 17.05 -14.87 -8.50
C ARG A 77 18.35 -14.68 -9.27
N PHE A 78 19.36 -14.09 -8.64
CA PHE A 78 20.70 -14.10 -9.21
C PHE A 78 21.15 -15.57 -9.28
N PRO A 79 21.58 -16.08 -10.44
CA PRO A 79 22.12 -17.43 -10.54
C PRO A 79 23.33 -17.55 -9.58
N PRO A 80 23.52 -18.69 -8.91
CA PRO A 80 24.70 -18.90 -8.09
C PRO A 80 25.94 -18.69 -8.97
N ARG A 81 26.86 -17.83 -8.53
CA ARG A 81 28.19 -17.72 -9.16
C ARG A 81 28.82 -19.10 -9.09
N LYS A 82 29.19 -19.64 -10.26
CA LYS A 82 29.97 -20.87 -10.39
C LYS A 82 31.34 -20.72 -9.76
#